data_AF-A0A067JW36-F1
#
_entry.id   AF-A0A067JW36-F1
#
_cell.length_a   1.000
_cell.length_b   1.000
_cell.length_c   1.000
_cell.angle_alpha   90.00
_cell.angle_beta   90.00
_cell.angle_gamma   90.00
#
_symmetry.space_group_name_H-M   'P 1'
#
loop_
_entity.id
_entity.type
_entity.pdbx_description
1 polymer ?
#
loop_
_entity_poly.entity_id
_entity_poly.type
_entity_poly.pdbx_seq_one_letter_code
_entity_poly.pdbx_strand_id
1 'polypeptide(L)'
;MGFFAFPRSSTLMAVLWSIAFLEMISVTSPFAFGVIDAEKPSAYNVLKEYNCPIGLLPVGVTGYELNRETGEFAVYVNETCKYKINQYTLEYKSTITGVISKGKLRNLTGVRVFVILLWINIVEVTRDGDELDFSVGIASANFAIDNFKDCPRCGCGFNCNKLKNSLVFSS
;
A
#
# COMPACT_ATOMS: atom_id res chain seq x y z
N MET A 1 -3.26 77.27 15.32
CA MET A 1 -4.25 77.48 14.25
C MET A 1 -4.42 76.18 13.48
N GLY A 2 -5.66 75.72 13.27
CA GLY A 2 -5.96 74.55 12.45
C GLY A 2 -7.29 73.89 12.82
N PHE A 3 -8.39 74.61 12.60
CA PHE A 3 -9.74 74.05 12.66
C PHE A 3 -9.95 73.15 11.45
N PHE A 4 -10.31 71.88 11.65
CA PHE A 4 -10.94 71.07 10.61
C PHE A 4 -12.34 70.68 11.07
N ALA A 5 -13.30 71.28 10.36
CA ALA A 5 -14.73 71.12 10.53
C ALA A 5 -15.17 69.69 10.18
N PHE A 6 -16.04 69.16 11.03
CA PHE A 6 -16.81 67.93 10.79
C PHE A 6 -17.88 68.20 9.72
N PRO A 7 -17.96 67.45 8.61
CA PRO A 7 -19.13 67.51 7.76
C PRO A 7 -20.22 66.57 8.30
N ARG A 8 -21.39 67.19 8.35
CA ARG A 8 -22.70 66.72 8.77
C ARG A 8 -23.14 65.52 7.92
N SER A 9 -23.44 64.43 8.62
CA SER A 9 -24.45 63.40 8.33
C SER A 9 -25.09 63.49 6.93
N SER A 10 -24.67 62.59 6.04
CA SER A 10 -25.41 62.25 4.83
C SER A 10 -25.89 60.80 4.96
N THR A 11 -27.04 60.65 5.60
CA THR A 11 -27.77 59.38 5.74
C THR A 11 -28.06 58.72 4.38
N LEU A 12 -27.93 59.45 3.27
CA LEU A 12 -28.07 58.95 1.91
C LEU A 12 -26.92 58.05 1.45
N MET A 13 -25.68 58.27 1.92
CA MET A 13 -24.55 57.41 1.53
C MET A 13 -24.54 56.07 2.27
N ALA A 14 -25.13 56.00 3.47
CA ALA A 14 -25.29 54.74 4.21
C ALA A 14 -26.31 53.81 3.54
N VAL A 15 -27.39 54.35 2.97
CA VAL A 15 -28.43 53.55 2.30
C VAL A 15 -27.92 52.99 0.96
N LEU A 16 -27.11 53.76 0.22
CA LEU A 16 -26.52 53.30 -1.04
C LEU A 16 -25.50 52.17 -0.85
N TRP A 17 -24.79 52.15 0.29
CA TRP A 17 -23.84 51.06 0.59
C TRP A 17 -24.56 49.78 1.02
N SER A 18 -25.71 49.89 1.69
CA SER A 18 -26.57 48.75 2.04
C SER A 18 -27.24 48.09 0.83
N ILE A 19 -27.54 48.86 -0.22
CA ILE A 19 -28.17 48.33 -1.46
C ILE A 19 -27.12 47.65 -2.36
N ALA A 20 -25.88 48.13 -2.38
CA ALA A 20 -24.79 47.50 -3.14
C ALA A 20 -24.29 46.17 -2.53
N PHE A 21 -24.51 45.93 -1.23
CA PHE A 21 -24.14 44.69 -0.56
C PHE A 21 -25.18 43.55 -0.68
N LEU A 22 -26.37 43.85 -1.21
CA LEU A 22 -27.44 42.85 -1.36
C LEU A 22 -27.35 42.04 -2.67
N GLU A 23 -26.56 42.47 -3.65
CA GLU A 23 -26.43 41.83 -4.97
C GLU A 23 -25.19 40.91 -5.08
N MET A 24 -24.54 40.55 -3.96
CA MET A 24 -23.40 39.61 -3.94
C MET A 24 -23.73 38.22 -3.36
N ILE A 25 -25.02 37.89 -3.14
CA ILE A 25 -25.41 36.61 -2.50
C ILE A 25 -25.85 35.53 -3.51
N SER A 26 -26.00 35.86 -4.80
CA SER A 26 -26.57 34.95 -5.81
C SER A 26 -25.53 34.21 -6.67
N VAL A 27 -24.45 33.69 -6.08
CA VAL A 27 -23.70 32.56 -6.70
C VAL A 27 -23.26 31.56 -5.64
N THR A 28 -24.21 30.90 -4.98
CA THR A 28 -23.93 29.57 -4.44
C THR A 28 -23.98 28.59 -5.60
N SER A 29 -22.92 28.56 -6.41
CA SER A 29 -22.66 27.36 -7.22
C SER A 29 -22.58 26.20 -6.24
N PRO A 30 -23.34 25.11 -6.40
CA PRO A 30 -23.00 23.89 -5.71
C PRO A 30 -21.60 23.55 -6.22
N PHE A 31 -20.57 23.82 -5.41
CA PHE A 31 -19.35 23.04 -5.49
C PHE A 31 -19.84 21.63 -5.24
N ALA A 32 -20.07 20.89 -6.32
CA ALA A 32 -20.02 19.46 -6.28
C ALA A 32 -18.63 19.17 -5.72
N PHE A 33 -18.54 18.98 -4.41
CA PHE A 33 -17.52 18.12 -3.84
C PHE A 33 -17.79 16.78 -4.52
N GLY A 34 -17.17 16.61 -5.69
CA GLY A 34 -16.93 15.29 -6.22
C GLY A 34 -16.30 14.57 -5.07
N VAL A 35 -17.01 13.58 -4.53
CA VAL A 35 -16.41 12.58 -3.67
C VAL A 35 -15.28 12.02 -4.53
N ILE A 36 -14.06 12.52 -4.30
CA ILE A 36 -12.86 11.81 -4.67
C ILE A 36 -13.00 10.55 -3.84
N ASP A 37 -13.54 9.51 -4.47
CA ASP A 37 -13.50 8.16 -3.94
C ASP A 37 -12.02 7.93 -3.68
N ALA A 38 -11.63 8.05 -2.42
CA ALA A 38 -10.26 7.87 -2.01
C ALA A 38 -9.99 6.39 -2.22
N GLU A 39 -9.56 6.05 -3.43
CA GLU A 39 -9.33 4.69 -3.88
C GLU A 39 -8.47 4.03 -2.81
N LYS A 40 -9.06 3.05 -2.11
CA LYS A 40 -8.36 2.35 -1.04
C LYS A 40 -7.06 1.81 -1.63
N PRO A 41 -5.89 2.15 -1.07
CA PRO A 41 -4.62 1.78 -1.68
C PRO A 41 -4.55 0.26 -1.80
N SER A 42 -3.98 -0.28 -2.89
CA SER A 42 -3.80 -1.74 -2.99
C SER A 42 -2.89 -2.28 -1.87
N ALA A 43 -2.95 -3.59 -1.60
CA ALA A 43 -2.06 -4.23 -0.62
C ALA A 43 -0.56 -4.01 -0.95
N TYR A 44 -0.21 -3.94 -2.24
CA TYR A 44 1.14 -3.64 -2.69
C TYR A 44 1.54 -2.19 -2.37
N ASN A 45 0.61 -1.24 -2.46
CA ASN A 45 0.87 0.15 -2.08
C ASN A 45 1.07 0.27 -0.56
N VAL A 46 0.28 -0.46 0.24
CA VAL A 46 0.48 -0.55 1.69
C VAL A 46 1.89 -1.05 2.02
N LEU A 47 2.39 -2.11 1.37
CA LEU A 47 3.77 -2.55 1.60
C LEU A 47 4.78 -1.42 1.36
N LYS A 48 4.64 -0.66 0.26
CA LYS A 48 5.50 0.49 -0.03
C LYS A 48 5.41 1.58 1.03
N GLU A 49 4.21 1.93 1.50
CA GLU A 49 3.99 2.91 2.59
C GLU A 49 4.78 2.53 3.84
N TYR A 50 4.87 1.24 4.15
CA TYR A 50 5.63 0.71 5.28
C TYR A 50 7.08 0.33 4.92
N ASN A 51 7.65 0.82 3.82
CA ASN A 51 9.04 0.54 3.39
C ASN A 51 9.38 -0.95 3.13
N CYS A 52 8.37 -1.74 2.80
CA CYS A 52 8.51 -3.13 2.38
C CYS A 52 8.39 -3.24 0.85
N PRO A 53 9.23 -4.06 0.19
CA PRO A 53 9.12 -4.24 -1.25
C PRO A 53 7.84 -5.00 -1.62
N ILE A 54 7.26 -4.66 -2.78
CA ILE A 54 5.99 -5.26 -3.23
C ILE A 54 6.10 -6.75 -3.52
N GLY A 55 7.30 -7.22 -3.86
CA GLY A 55 7.57 -8.62 -4.16
C GLY A 55 7.45 -9.57 -2.96
N LEU A 56 7.17 -9.06 -1.76
CA LEU A 56 6.81 -9.90 -0.61
C LEU A 56 5.45 -10.59 -0.79
N LEU A 57 4.57 -10.05 -1.65
CA LEU A 57 3.27 -10.65 -1.97
C LEU A 57 3.23 -11.15 -3.41
N PRO A 58 2.59 -12.31 -3.67
CA PRO A 58 2.40 -12.80 -5.03
C PRO A 58 1.44 -11.92 -5.81
N VAL A 59 1.50 -12.00 -7.14
CA VAL A 59 0.48 -11.42 -8.04
C VAL A 59 -0.87 -12.10 -7.78
N GLY A 60 -1.94 -11.31 -7.81
CA GLY A 60 -3.32 -11.84 -7.68
C GLY A 60 -3.89 -11.73 -6.28
N VAL A 61 -3.38 -10.81 -5.46
CA VAL A 61 -4.05 -10.39 -4.23
C VAL A 61 -5.42 -9.82 -4.58
N THR A 62 -6.48 -10.35 -3.95
CA THR A 62 -7.86 -9.96 -4.21
C THR A 62 -8.44 -9.00 -3.19
N GLY A 63 -7.81 -8.91 -2.02
CA GLY A 63 -8.22 -7.97 -0.97
C GLY A 63 -7.24 -7.94 0.19
N TYR A 64 -7.43 -6.96 1.07
CA TYR A 64 -6.69 -6.88 2.32
C TYR A 64 -7.46 -6.09 3.40
N GLU A 65 -7.08 -6.35 4.64
CA GLU A 65 -7.46 -5.62 5.83
C GLU A 65 -6.19 -5.11 6.53
N LEU A 66 -6.27 -3.92 7.10
CA LEU A 66 -5.18 -3.30 7.85
C LEU A 66 -5.76 -2.45 8.97
N ASN A 67 -5.41 -2.79 10.21
CA ASN A 67 -5.54 -1.88 11.33
C ASN A 67 -4.29 -0.97 11.36
N ARG A 68 -4.44 0.31 11.03
CA ARG A 68 -3.31 1.26 10.98
C ARG A 68 -2.77 1.62 12.37
N GLU A 69 -3.53 1.42 13.43
CA GLU A 69 -3.11 1.69 14.81
C GLU A 69 -2.23 0.57 15.37
N THR A 70 -2.64 -0.68 15.16
CA THR A 70 -1.92 -1.86 15.67
C THR A 70 -0.92 -2.44 14.66
N GLY A 71 -1.11 -2.18 13.37
CA GLY A 71 -0.38 -2.79 12.28
C GLY A 71 -0.86 -4.20 11.92
N GLU A 72 -1.90 -4.74 12.58
CA GLU A 72 -2.45 -6.04 12.23
C GLU A 72 -3.03 -6.02 10.81
N PHE A 73 -2.69 -7.03 10.02
CA PHE A 73 -3.14 -7.13 8.64
C PHE A 73 -3.58 -8.55 8.28
N ALA A 74 -4.45 -8.62 7.28
CA ALA A 74 -4.77 -9.82 6.53
C ALA A 74 -4.73 -9.52 5.02
N VAL A 75 -4.14 -10.41 4.24
CA VAL A 75 -4.10 -10.34 2.78
C VAL A 75 -4.73 -11.60 2.21
N TYR A 76 -5.57 -11.44 1.20
CA TYR A 76 -6.31 -12.51 0.57
C TYR A 76 -5.85 -12.76 -0.86
N VAL A 77 -5.66 -14.03 -1.19
CA VAL A 77 -5.28 -14.54 -2.52
C VAL A 77 -6.28 -15.64 -2.87
N ASN A 78 -6.73 -15.70 -4.12
CA ASN A 78 -7.78 -16.64 -4.55
C ASN A 78 -7.47 -18.11 -4.25
N GLU A 79 -6.20 -18.49 -4.36
CA GLU A 79 -5.77 -19.87 -4.18
C GLU A 79 -4.38 -19.93 -3.53
N THR A 80 -4.00 -21.13 -3.09
CA THR A 80 -2.67 -21.36 -2.56
C THR A 80 -1.63 -21.23 -3.67
N CYS A 81 -0.68 -20.32 -3.49
CA CYS A 81 0.32 -19.97 -4.48
C CYS A 81 1.65 -20.66 -4.14
N LYS A 82 2.13 -21.55 -5.01
CA LYS A 82 3.42 -22.26 -4.84
C LYS A 82 4.39 -21.88 -5.94
N TYR A 83 5.64 -21.67 -5.59
CA TYR A 83 6.71 -21.46 -6.57
C TYR A 83 8.08 -21.78 -5.98
N LYS A 84 9.08 -21.95 -6.85
CA LYS A 84 10.46 -22.21 -6.46
C LYS A 84 11.33 -20.97 -6.64
N ILE A 85 12.20 -20.72 -5.68
CA ILE A 85 13.31 -19.75 -5.77
C ILE A 85 14.59 -20.52 -5.44
N ASN A 86 15.48 -20.67 -6.43
CA ASN A 86 16.70 -21.45 -6.31
C ASN A 86 16.40 -22.86 -5.73
N GLN A 87 16.97 -23.21 -4.58
CA GLN A 87 16.74 -24.47 -3.87
C GLN A 87 15.48 -24.50 -2.99
N TYR A 88 14.82 -23.37 -2.77
CA TYR A 88 13.68 -23.27 -1.86
C TYR A 88 12.35 -23.37 -2.61
N THR A 89 11.39 -24.08 -2.01
CA THR A 89 9.99 -24.05 -2.46
C THR A 89 9.18 -23.25 -1.46
N LEU A 90 8.56 -22.16 -1.92
CA LEU A 90 7.66 -21.34 -1.12
C LEU A 90 6.21 -21.70 -1.40
N GLU A 91 5.39 -21.54 -0.37
CA GLU A 91 3.94 -21.64 -0.45
C GLU A 91 3.32 -20.47 0.31
N TYR A 92 2.47 -19.72 -0.38
CA TYR A 92 1.59 -18.73 0.20
C TYR A 92 0.18 -19.32 0.24
N LYS A 93 -0.42 -19.37 1.42
CA LYS A 93 -1.82 -19.76 1.59
C LYS A 93 -2.74 -18.66 1.05
N SER A 94 -4.02 -18.99 0.90
CA SER A 94 -5.06 -18.06 0.47
C SER A 94 -5.24 -16.87 1.43
N THR A 95 -4.89 -17.04 2.70
CA THR A 95 -4.91 -15.98 3.71
C THR A 95 -3.54 -15.88 4.35
N ILE A 96 -2.98 -14.66 4.31
CA ILE A 96 -1.71 -14.30 4.93
C ILE A 96 -2.02 -13.26 6.00
N THR A 97 -1.56 -13.47 7.23
CA THR A 97 -1.79 -12.51 8.32
C THR A 97 -0.50 -12.18 9.03
N GLY A 98 -0.47 -11.07 9.74
CA GLY A 98 0.64 -10.70 10.60
C GLY A 98 0.49 -9.29 11.12
N VAL A 99 1.61 -8.73 11.58
CA VAL A 99 1.71 -7.34 12.01
C VAL A 99 2.76 -6.63 11.16
N ILE A 100 2.36 -5.57 10.46
CA ILE A 100 3.24 -4.73 9.67
C ILE A 100 3.70 -3.52 10.47
N SER A 101 4.99 -3.21 10.31
CA SER A 101 5.62 -1.99 10.80
C SER A 101 6.66 -1.55 9.77
N LYS A 102 7.26 -0.37 9.96
CA LYS A 102 8.19 0.17 8.98
C LYS A 102 9.37 -0.78 8.74
N GLY A 103 9.46 -1.32 7.53
CA GLY A 103 10.48 -2.26 7.07
C GLY A 103 10.34 -3.67 7.65
N LYS A 104 9.22 -4.03 8.29
CA LYS A 104 9.14 -5.30 9.04
C LYS A 104 7.74 -5.90 9.07
N LEU A 105 7.65 -7.19 8.78
CA LEU A 105 6.49 -8.05 8.98
C LEU A 105 6.81 -9.04 10.09
N ARG A 106 5.98 -9.16 11.12
CA ARG A 106 6.16 -10.11 12.23
C ARG A 106 4.87 -10.88 12.52
N ASN A 107 5.00 -11.95 13.31
CA ASN A 107 3.89 -12.89 13.58
C ASN A 107 3.21 -13.35 12.28
N LEU A 108 4.03 -13.51 11.22
CA LEU A 108 3.55 -13.81 9.89
C LEU A 108 3.00 -15.24 9.87
N THR A 109 1.82 -15.40 9.29
CA THR A 109 1.21 -16.70 9.03
C THR A 109 0.80 -16.80 7.56
N GLY A 110 0.70 -18.03 7.06
CA GLY A 110 0.29 -18.27 5.69
C GLY A 110 1.43 -18.22 4.66
N VAL A 111 2.67 -17.90 5.07
CA VAL A 111 3.85 -18.04 4.21
C VAL A 111 4.73 -19.18 4.73
N ARG A 112 4.98 -20.18 3.89
CA ARG A 112 5.72 -21.39 4.25
C ARG A 112 6.86 -21.65 3.28
N VAL A 113 7.93 -22.24 3.80
CA VAL A 113 9.06 -22.74 3.02
C VAL A 113 9.23 -24.24 3.26
N PHE A 114 9.54 -24.98 2.22
CA PHE A 114 9.82 -26.41 2.31
C PHE A 114 11.32 -26.66 2.53
N VAL A 115 11.67 -27.31 3.64
CA VAL A 115 13.06 -27.57 4.05
C VAL A 115 13.15 -28.98 4.62
N ILE A 116 14.16 -29.77 4.23
CA ILE A 116 14.49 -31.12 4.75
C ILE A 116 13.24 -32.02 4.95
N LEU A 117 12.29 -31.97 4.01
CA LEU A 117 11.03 -32.75 3.96
C LEU A 117 9.80 -32.21 4.70
N LEU A 118 9.84 -31.02 5.30
CA LEU A 118 8.68 -30.44 6.00
C LEU A 118 8.45 -28.96 5.67
N TRP A 119 7.19 -28.53 5.86
CA TRP A 119 6.78 -27.14 5.66
C TRP A 119 6.96 -26.36 6.96
N ILE A 120 7.79 -25.32 6.91
CA ILE A 120 8.03 -24.41 8.04
C ILE A 120 7.42 -23.05 7.72
N ASN A 121 6.81 -22.41 8.73
CA ASN A 121 6.29 -21.05 8.59
C ASN A 121 7.44 -20.04 8.63
N ILE A 122 7.41 -19.10 7.70
CA ILE A 122 8.17 -17.85 7.82
C ILE A 122 7.36 -16.97 8.77
N VAL A 123 7.95 -16.59 9.89
CA VAL A 123 7.27 -15.87 10.98
C VAL A 123 7.64 -14.39 11.01
N GLU A 124 8.76 -14.01 10.40
CA GLU A 124 9.24 -12.64 10.34
C GLU A 124 9.96 -12.37 9.02
N VAL A 125 9.77 -11.15 8.50
CA VAL A 125 10.55 -10.59 7.40
C VAL A 125 10.98 -9.19 7.81
N THR A 126 12.29 -8.93 7.86
CA THR A 126 12.83 -7.63 8.28
C THR A 126 13.75 -7.08 7.19
N ARG A 127 13.59 -5.80 6.87
CA ARG A 127 14.47 -5.06 5.98
C ARG A 127 15.64 -4.48 6.76
N ASP A 128 16.85 -4.77 6.30
CA ASP A 128 18.08 -4.15 6.77
C ASP A 128 18.85 -3.58 5.57
N GLY A 129 18.82 -2.25 5.41
CA GLY A 129 19.40 -1.56 4.25
C GLY A 129 18.83 -2.06 2.92
N ASP A 130 19.69 -2.76 2.17
CA ASP A 130 19.44 -3.34 0.85
C ASP A 130 19.19 -4.86 0.90
N GLU A 131 19.05 -5.45 2.09
CA GLU A 131 18.74 -6.86 2.32
C GLU A 131 17.40 -7.04 3.03
N LEU A 132 16.81 -8.22 2.83
CA LEU A 132 15.67 -8.75 3.57
C LEU A 132 16.10 -10.02 4.30
N ASP A 133 15.94 -10.02 5.61
CA ASP A 133 16.04 -11.21 6.47
C ASP A 133 14.68 -11.90 6.53
N PHE A 134 14.63 -13.16 6.09
CA PHE A 134 13.47 -14.03 6.25
C PHE A 134 13.73 -15.02 7.37
N SER A 135 12.95 -14.93 8.45
CA SER A 135 13.12 -15.76 9.63
C SER A 135 12.02 -16.80 9.78
N VAL A 136 12.43 -17.99 10.19
CA VAL A 136 11.56 -19.08 10.67
C VAL A 136 11.58 -19.20 12.21
N GLY A 137 12.12 -18.19 12.90
CA GLY A 137 12.21 -18.10 14.35
C GLY A 137 13.56 -18.57 14.91
N ILE A 138 13.99 -19.80 14.58
CA ILE A 138 15.28 -20.35 15.04
C ILE A 138 16.44 -20.10 14.05
N ALA A 139 16.12 -19.70 12.83
CA ALA A 139 17.06 -19.48 11.75
C ALA A 139 16.52 -18.41 10.79
N SER A 140 17.44 -17.78 10.07
CA SER A 140 17.13 -16.76 9.07
C SER A 140 17.98 -16.93 7.81
N ALA A 141 17.52 -16.34 6.72
CA ALA A 141 18.27 -16.22 5.47
C ALA A 141 18.08 -14.83 4.86
N ASN A 142 19.16 -14.27 4.33
CA ASN A 142 19.17 -12.93 3.75
C ASN A 142 19.11 -12.96 2.23
N PHE A 143 18.40 -11.99 1.67
CA PHE A 143 18.26 -11.82 0.23
C PHE A 143 18.30 -10.33 -0.13
N ALA A 144 18.97 -9.99 -1.23
CA ALA A 144 18.95 -8.63 -1.74
C ALA A 144 17.51 -8.18 -2.07
N ILE A 145 17.16 -6.95 -1.67
CA ILE A 145 15.85 -6.34 -1.91
C ILE A 145 15.50 -6.27 -3.39
N ASP A 146 16.51 -6.14 -4.23
CA ASP A 146 16.38 -6.09 -5.69
C ASP A 146 15.68 -7.32 -6.26
N ASN A 147 15.74 -8.46 -5.58
CA ASN A 147 15.01 -9.68 -5.97
C ASN A 147 13.49 -9.57 -5.78
N PHE A 148 13.02 -8.57 -5.03
CA PHE A 148 11.62 -8.36 -4.66
C PHE A 148 11.04 -7.08 -5.26
N LYS A 149 11.68 -6.52 -6.30
CA LYS A 149 11.15 -5.37 -7.06
C LYS A 149 9.85 -5.70 -7.78
N ASP A 150 9.74 -6.92 -8.30
CA ASP A 150 8.56 -7.45 -8.97
C ASP A 150 7.79 -8.40 -8.06
N CYS A 151 6.51 -8.64 -8.37
CA CYS A 151 5.71 -9.63 -7.64
C CYS A 151 5.88 -11.02 -8.25
N PRO A 152 6.13 -12.08 -7.45
CA PRO A 152 6.21 -13.44 -7.96
C PRO A 152 4.83 -13.90 -8.45
N ARG A 153 4.80 -14.69 -9.53
CA ARG A 153 3.57 -15.35 -9.99
C ARG A 153 3.52 -16.78 -9.49
N CYS A 154 2.31 -17.27 -9.24
CA CYS A 154 2.12 -18.66 -8.85
C CYS A 154 2.62 -19.62 -9.95
N GLY A 155 3.21 -20.74 -9.53
CA GLY A 155 3.88 -21.70 -10.39
C GLY A 155 5.32 -21.29 -10.74
N CYS A 156 5.49 -20.21 -11.51
CA CYS A 156 6.77 -19.85 -12.11
C CYS A 156 7.64 -18.85 -11.30
N GLY A 157 7.11 -18.27 -10.23
CA GLY A 157 7.82 -17.30 -9.38
C GLY A 157 8.22 -16.05 -10.18
N PHE A 158 9.50 -15.71 -10.14
CA PHE A 158 10.08 -14.58 -10.87
C PHE A 158 10.51 -14.93 -12.32
N ASN A 159 10.47 -16.21 -12.72
CA ASN A 159 11.09 -16.70 -13.95
C ASN A 159 10.12 -16.95 -15.12
N CYS A 160 8.93 -16.36 -15.10
CA CYS A 160 7.87 -16.69 -16.06
C CYS A 160 8.20 -16.35 -17.53
N ASN A 161 9.07 -15.38 -17.77
CA ASN A 161 9.52 -15.03 -19.13
C ASN A 161 10.48 -16.08 -19.72
N LYS A 162 11.30 -16.71 -18.87
CA LYS A 162 12.25 -17.75 -19.30
C LYS A 162 11.52 -19.03 -19.73
N LEU A 163 10.40 -19.36 -19.07
CA LEU A 163 9.56 -20.50 -19.44
C LEU A 163 8.86 -20.30 -20.78
N LYS A 164 8.35 -19.08 -21.06
CA LYS A 164 7.76 -18.77 -22.37
C LYS A 164 8.75 -18.98 -23.50
N ASN A 165 9.98 -18.49 -23.37
CA ASN A 165 11.00 -18.68 -24.40
C ASN A 165 11.36 -20.16 -24.57
N SER A 166 11.52 -20.92 -23.47
CA SER A 166 11.86 -22.34 -23.55
C SER A 166 10.77 -23.20 -24.20
N LEU A 167 9.49 -22.85 -24.06
CA LEU A 167 8.38 -23.55 -24.73
C LEU A 167 8.30 -23.20 -26.22
N VAL A 168 8.63 -21.97 -26.59
CA VAL A 168 8.70 -21.53 -28.00
C VAL A 168 9.88 -22.18 -28.73
N PHE A 169 11.01 -22.42 -28.06
CA PHE A 169 12.16 -23.13 -28.65
C PHE A 169 12.02 -24.67 -28.67
N SER A 170 10.95 -25.21 -28.08
CA SER A 170 10.69 -26.65 -28.05
C SER A 170 9.51 -27.07 -28.93
N SER A 171 8.99 -26.14 -29.76
CA SER A 171 7.92 -26.36 -30.75
C SER A 171 8.45 -26.18 -32.17
#